data_AF-A0A4S8H7H5-F1
#
_entry.id   AF-A0A4S8H7H5-F1
#
_cell.length_a   1.000
_cell.length_b   1.000
_cell.length_c   1.000
_cell.angle_alpha   90.00
_cell.angle_beta   90.00
_cell.angle_gamma   90.00
#
_symmetry.space_group_name_H-M   'P 1'
#
loop_
_entity.id
_entity.type
_entity.pdbx_description
1 polymer ?
#
loop_
_entity_poly.entity_id
_entity_poly.type
_entity_poly.pdbx_seq_one_letter_code
_entity_poly.pdbx_strand_id
1 'polypeptide(L)' 'MKIKKEVLQAINTPQTRRLLMDALEVTEFTIARYIQKNSDNLTKAAAMQVIRGVTGLLNAEILEE' A
#
# COMPACT_ATOMS: atom_id res chain seq x y z
N MET A 1 -11.53 -5.99 -0.13
CA MET A 1 -11.08 -5.23 -1.32
C MET A 1 -9.60 -5.45 -1.50
N LYS A 2 -9.15 -5.57 -2.73
CA LYS A 2 -7.75 -5.81 -3.09
C LYS A 2 -7.18 -4.61 -3.84
N ILE A 3 -5.86 -4.47 -3.83
CA ILE A 3 -5.15 -3.44 -4.59
C ILE A 3 -4.69 -4.06 -5.90
N LYS A 4 -4.78 -3.30 -7.01
CA LYS A 4 -4.32 -3.75 -8.32
C LYS A 4 -2.84 -4.12 -8.27
N LYS A 5 -2.47 -5.16 -9.02
CA LYS A 5 -1.09 -5.67 -9.06
C LYS A 5 -0.06 -4.62 -9.47
N GLU A 6 -0.40 -3.74 -10.41
CA GLU A 6 0.49 -2.66 -10.87
C GLU A 6 0.80 -1.64 -9.76
N VAL A 7 -0.19 -1.32 -8.94
CA VAL A 7 -0.05 -0.41 -7.80
C VAL A 7 0.81 -1.06 -6.72
N LEU A 8 0.61 -2.36 -6.45
CA LEU A 8 1.45 -3.10 -5.50
C LEU A 8 2.93 -3.09 -5.91
N GLN A 9 3.23 -3.18 -7.21
CA GLN A 9 4.60 -3.09 -7.70
C GLN A 9 5.17 -1.68 -7.53
N ALA A 10 4.38 -0.65 -7.87
CA ALA A 10 4.78 0.75 -7.75
C ALA A 10 5.09 1.16 -6.30
N ILE A 11 4.33 0.64 -5.32
CA ILE A 11 4.53 0.96 -3.89
C ILE A 11 5.56 0.07 -3.20
N ASN A 12 6.12 -0.96 -3.88
CA ASN A 12 7.10 -1.86 -3.27
C ASN A 12 8.53 -1.31 -3.33
N THR A 13 8.72 -0.08 -2.88
CA THR A 13 10.03 0.58 -2.77
C THR A 13 10.42 0.73 -1.29
N PRO A 14 11.71 0.76 -0.93
CA PRO A 14 12.13 0.97 0.46
C PRO A 14 11.53 2.25 1.07
N GLN A 15 11.46 3.33 0.29
CA GLN A 15 10.89 4.60 0.74
C GLN A 15 9.40 4.47 1.04
N THR A 16 8.61 3.90 0.13
CA THR A 16 7.17 3.74 0.33
C THR A 16 6.86 2.75 1.45
N ARG A 17 7.64 1.67 1.57
CA ARG A 17 7.46 0.72 2.67
C ARG A 17 7.70 1.37 4.03
N ARG A 18 8.65 2.29 4.15
CA ARG A 18 8.89 3.06 5.38
C ARG A 18 7.72 4.00 5.71
N LEU A 19 7.15 4.67 4.72
CA LEU A 19 5.96 5.50 4.93
C LEU A 19 4.74 4.66 5.36
N LEU A 20 4.57 3.48 4.77
CA LEU A 20 3.51 2.55 5.16
C LEU A 20 3.74 1.96 6.56
N MET A 21 5.00 1.74 6.93
CA MET A 21 5.40 1.29 8.27
C MET A 21 4.95 2.31 9.32
N ASP A 22 5.27 3.58 9.11
CA ASP A 22 4.88 4.68 10.00
C ASP A 22 3.36 4.85 10.05
N ALA A 23 2.67 4.76 8.90
CA ALA A 23 1.21 4.95 8.82
C ALA A 23 0.39 3.79 9.41
N LEU A 24 0.95 2.57 9.45
CA LEU A 24 0.27 1.37 9.96
C LEU A 24 0.83 0.87 11.30
N GLU A 25 1.87 1.52 11.83
CA GLU A 25 2.54 1.17 13.09
C GLU A 25 2.99 -0.32 13.14
N VAL A 26 3.51 -0.82 12.02
CA VAL A 26 4.05 -2.19 11.91
C VAL A 26 5.53 -2.14 11.53
N THR A 27 6.17 -3.29 11.30
CA THR A 27 7.55 -3.35 10.81
C THR A 27 7.62 -3.34 9.28
N GLU A 28 8.75 -2.94 8.70
CA GLU A 28 8.95 -2.99 7.25
C GLU A 28 8.76 -4.42 6.70
N PHE A 29 9.19 -5.45 7.45
CA PHE A 29 8.95 -6.85 7.09
C PHE A 29 7.45 -7.19 6.97
N THR A 30 6.64 -6.68 7.89
CA THR A 30 5.18 -6.86 7.84
C THR A 30 4.58 -6.15 6.63
N ILE A 31 5.05 -4.95 6.28
CA ILE A 31 4.62 -4.26 5.05
C ILE A 31 5.00 -5.05 3.80
N ALA A 32 6.23 -5.55 3.71
CA ALA A 32 6.66 -6.39 2.59
C ALA A 32 5.75 -7.62 2.44
N ARG A 33 5.39 -8.27 3.55
CA ARG A 33 4.43 -9.38 3.57
C ARG A 33 3.03 -8.95 3.16
N TYR A 34 2.56 -7.77 3.58
CA TYR A 34 1.26 -7.23 3.17
C TYR A 34 1.18 -6.99 1.66
N ILE A 35 2.23 -6.40 1.09
CA ILE A 35 2.33 -6.18 -0.36
C ILE A 35 2.35 -7.52 -1.09
N GLN A 36 3.18 -8.47 -0.66
CA GLN A 36 3.29 -9.79 -1.27
C GLN A 36 1.95 -10.56 -1.24
N LYS A 37 1.18 -10.45 -0.15
CA LYS A 37 -0.10 -11.15 0.02
C LYS A 37 -1.33 -10.34 -0.42
N ASN A 38 -1.14 -9.16 -0.99
CA ASN A 38 -2.21 -8.20 -1.28
C ASN A 38 -3.17 -8.08 -0.08
N SER A 39 -2.63 -7.75 1.10
CA SER A 39 -3.37 -7.77 2.36
C SER A 39 -4.37 -6.60 2.42
N ASP A 40 -5.55 -6.88 2.97
CA ASP A 40 -6.59 -5.87 3.21
C ASP A 40 -6.12 -4.77 4.19
N ASN A 41 -5.02 -4.97 4.92
CA ASN A 41 -4.40 -3.90 5.70
C ASN A 41 -3.95 -2.71 4.85
N LEU A 42 -3.64 -2.93 3.56
CA LEU A 42 -3.25 -1.87 2.64
C LEU A 42 -4.45 -1.05 2.14
N THR A 43 -5.69 -1.52 2.34
CA THR A 43 -6.91 -0.78 1.99
C THR A 43 -7.46 0.05 3.16
N LYS A 44 -6.83 -0.01 4.33
CA LYS A 44 -7.12 0.87 5.47
C LYS A 44 -6.87 2.34 5.10
N ALA A 45 -7.63 3.26 5.70
CA ALA A 45 -7.59 4.68 5.38
C ALA A 45 -6.16 5.27 5.44
N ALA A 46 -5.38 4.93 6.47
CA ALA A 46 -4.00 5.40 6.63
C ALA A 46 -3.08 4.92 5.50
N ALA A 47 -3.14 3.64 5.14
CA ALA A 47 -2.36 3.10 4.02
C ALA A 47 -2.79 3.71 2.68
N MET A 48 -4.10 3.82 2.44
CA MET A 48 -4.63 4.42 1.22
C MET A 48 -4.20 5.89 1.06
N GLN A 49 -4.09 6.65 2.16
CA GLN A 49 -3.57 8.01 2.12
C GLN A 49 -2.12 8.06 1.65
N VAL A 50 -1.27 7.16 2.17
CA VAL A 50 0.12 7.04 1.71
C VAL A 50 0.19 6.64 0.25
N ILE A 51 -0.57 5.61 -0.15
CA ILE A 51 -0.56 5.09 -1.53
C ILE A 51 -0.99 6.18 -2.53
N ARG A 52 -2.06 6.93 -2.24
CA ARG A 52 -2.46 8.08 -3.06
C ARG A 52 -1.38 9.16 -3.11
N GLY A 53 -0.76 9.47 -1.97
CA GLY A 53 0.28 10.50 -1.89
C GLY A 53 1.52 10.17 -2.71
N VAL A 54 1.92 8.89 -2.78
CA VAL A 54 3.11 8.47 -3.54
C VAL A 54 2.82 8.18 -5.02
N THR A 55 1.61 7.72 -5.36
CA THR A 55 1.27 7.33 -6.74
C THR A 55 0.53 8.42 -7.52
N GLY A 56 -0.16 9.33 -6.85
CA GLY A 56 -1.08 10.29 -7.49
C GLY A 56 -2.38 9.69 -8.00
N LEU A 57 -2.62 8.39 -7.78
CA LEU A 57 -3.77 7.65 -8.30
C LEU A 57 -5.02 7.85 -7.42
N LEU A 58 -6.19 7.74 -8.03
CA LEU A 58 -7.49 7.72 -7.35
C LEU A 58 -7.82 6.33 -6.80
N ASN A 59 -8.80 6.25 -5.89
CA ASN A 59 -9.19 4.97 -5.27
C ASN A 59 -9.63 3.91 -6.30
N ALA A 60 -10.32 4.31 -7.37
CA ALA A 60 -10.75 3.40 -8.45
C ALA A 60 -9.57 2.88 -9.30
N GLU A 61 -8.46 3.61 -9.30
CA GLU A 61 -7.23 3.19 -9.97
C GLU A 61 -6.39 2.29 -9.06
N ILE A 62 -6.49 2.47 -7.74
CA ILE A 62 -5.77 1.69 -6.73
C ILE A 62 -6.44 0.32 -6.48
N LEU A 63 -7.76 0.31 -6.34
CA LEU A 63 -8.51 -0.88 -5.90
C LEU A 63 -8.95 -1.73 -7.10
N GLU A 64 -8.95 -3.04 -6.91
CA GLU A 64 -9.63 -3.97 -7.80
C GLU A 64 -11.15 -3.81 -7.61
N GLU A 65 -11.91 -3.90 -8.71
CA GLU A 65 -13.38 -3.93 -8.71
C GLU A 65 -13.93 -5.15 -7.96
#